data_AF-A0A534KE72-F1
#
_entry.id   AF-A0A534KE72-F1
#
_cell.length_a   1.000
_cell.length_b   1.000
_cell.length_c   1.000
_cell.angle_alpha   90.00
_cell.angle_beta   90.00
_cell.angle_gamma   90.00
#
_symmetry.space_group_name_H-M   'P 1'
#
loop_
_entity.id
_entity.type
_entity.pdbx_description
1 polymer ?
#
loop_
_entity_poly.entity_id
_entity_poly.type
_entity_poly.pdbx_seq_one_letter_code
_entity_poly.pdbx_strand_id
1 'polypeptide(L)'
;MAANMGQTKNSGVGFLKATKARHAEEAIGQSEGLVTVLRLTQADLKPAEDSIRIAKHLFDAHQYAKAFYAAKRAETLALSLDERFNGYTKAAKALRSRIEAMRHLGLVTETIEGVVRRAEEKILAGAWENGTFVPNYLEARVLVERAEHDGRIFQEKAERASNAIFTAELAIERLVETQGPADPIAFANGVGAPLEAARQDATRELAVGNALGAALIARDLEAKASFLRTRFGEATKNLEATEAQLTELRGEGILTDRHEGQIKMARDLLGKGFIEPGSAMATRLAREVKSLGDMYRKATTGLADAEVLYSRLQREGFQSYDADVALRDARRAVREGNYARAKEHLERALQAFLRRTNAKQALAKAILETQTRIKLLQGSGLSFLPDIQDVLGRAEREFAGGNYAGSSEDLRLATVLLDQATRAPGPKK
;
A
#
# COMPACT_ATOMS: atom_id res chain seq x y z
N MET A 1 -16.56 -5.61 124.82
CA MET A 1 -16.76 -6.40 123.59
C MET A 1 -16.73 -5.46 122.40
N ALA A 2 -15.68 -5.58 121.60
CA ALA A 2 -15.51 -4.88 120.34
C ALA A 2 -16.14 -5.70 119.20
N ALA A 3 -16.70 -5.03 118.19
CA ALA A 3 -16.66 -5.50 116.81
C ALA A 3 -16.99 -4.35 115.85
N ASN A 4 -15.99 -4.05 115.02
CA ASN A 4 -16.00 -3.13 113.89
C ASN A 4 -17.18 -3.34 112.94
N MET A 5 -17.89 -2.25 112.62
CA MET A 5 -18.70 -2.13 111.41
C MET A 5 -18.35 -0.82 110.72
N GLY A 6 -17.33 -0.88 109.86
CA GLY A 6 -16.94 0.22 109.02
C GLY A 6 -15.84 -0.21 108.06
N GLN A 7 -16.21 -0.85 106.94
CA GLN A 7 -15.42 -0.91 105.69
C GLN A 7 -16.07 -1.86 104.67
N THR A 8 -17.01 -1.37 103.85
CA THR A 8 -17.47 -2.08 102.61
C THR A 8 -18.03 -1.13 101.55
N LYS A 9 -17.42 0.06 101.35
CA LYS A 9 -17.75 0.92 100.18
C LYS A 9 -16.56 1.37 99.32
N ASN A 10 -15.32 1.00 99.68
CA ASN A 10 -14.10 1.36 98.92
C ASN A 10 -13.47 0.22 98.10
N SER A 11 -13.98 -1.01 98.19
CA SER A 11 -13.36 -2.18 97.53
C SER A 11 -13.64 -2.26 96.02
N GLY A 12 -14.83 -1.83 95.56
CA GLY A 12 -15.22 -1.88 94.15
C GLY A 12 -14.49 -0.88 93.24
N VAL A 13 -14.24 0.34 93.73
CA VAL A 13 -13.51 1.39 92.99
C VAL A 13 -12.02 1.08 92.92
N GLY A 14 -11.46 0.50 93.99
CA GLY A 14 -10.07 0.02 94.02
C GLY A 14 -9.82 -1.16 93.07
N PHE A 15 -10.73 -2.13 93.04
CA PHE A 15 -10.66 -3.27 92.12
C PHE A 15 -10.73 -2.83 90.64
N LEU A 16 -11.64 -1.92 90.28
CA LEU A 16 -11.75 -1.40 88.91
C LEU A 16 -10.56 -0.52 88.49
N LYS A 17 -9.90 0.17 89.43
CA LYS A 17 -8.68 0.93 89.16
C LYS A 17 -7.48 -0.01 88.97
N ALA A 18 -7.38 -1.06 89.78
CA ALA A 18 -6.34 -2.08 89.69
C ALA A 18 -6.43 -2.91 88.39
N THR A 19 -7.64 -3.27 87.95
CA THR A 19 -7.83 -3.98 86.67
C THR A 19 -7.51 -3.09 85.47
N LYS A 20 -7.91 -1.81 85.49
CA LYS A 20 -7.54 -0.83 84.44
C LYS A 20 -6.04 -0.58 84.37
N ALA A 21 -5.35 -0.52 85.52
CA ALA A 21 -3.90 -0.39 85.57
C ALA A 21 -3.22 -1.62 84.96
N ARG A 22 -3.62 -2.83 85.36
CA ARG A 22 -3.08 -4.07 84.80
C ARG A 22 -3.28 -4.19 83.29
N HIS A 23 -4.47 -3.88 82.78
CA HIS A 23 -4.72 -3.89 81.33
C HIS A 23 -3.90 -2.84 80.55
N ALA A 24 -3.67 -1.66 81.14
CA ALA A 24 -2.83 -0.64 80.52
C ALA A 24 -1.35 -1.06 80.49
N GLU A 25 -0.86 -1.66 81.58
CA GLU A 25 0.51 -2.17 81.68
C GLU A 25 0.77 -3.33 80.71
N GLU A 26 -0.16 -4.29 80.63
CA GLU A 26 -0.12 -5.39 79.66
C GLU A 26 -0.12 -4.87 78.21
N ALA A 27 -0.96 -3.88 77.90
CA ALA A 27 -1.03 -3.29 76.56
C ALA A 27 0.25 -2.51 76.18
N ILE A 28 0.87 -1.80 77.14
CA ILE A 28 2.16 -1.13 76.92
C ILE A 28 3.24 -2.17 76.65
N GLY A 29 3.35 -3.22 77.49
CA GLY A 29 4.34 -4.28 77.31
C GLY A 29 4.18 -5.05 75.99
N GLN A 30 2.93 -5.33 75.57
CA GLN A 30 2.65 -5.94 74.26
C GLN A 30 3.09 -5.04 73.10
N SER A 31 2.79 -3.74 73.18
CA SER A 31 3.16 -2.76 72.14
C SER A 31 4.67 -2.60 72.04
N GLU A 32 5.39 -2.63 73.17
CA GLU A 32 6.85 -2.59 73.21
C GLU A 32 7.50 -3.84 72.63
N GLY A 33 6.99 -5.01 73.01
CA GLY A 33 7.42 -6.28 72.44
C GLY A 33 7.24 -6.29 70.92
N LEU A 34 6.09 -5.84 70.44
CA LEU A 34 5.78 -5.74 69.02
C LEU A 34 6.73 -4.78 68.28
N VAL A 35 6.90 -3.55 68.77
CA VAL A 35 7.82 -2.58 68.14
C VAL A 35 9.26 -3.10 68.15
N THR A 36 9.67 -3.82 69.18
CA THR A 36 11.01 -4.43 69.25
C THR A 36 11.20 -5.51 68.18
N VAL A 37 10.20 -6.35 67.94
CA VAL A 37 10.22 -7.35 66.87
C VAL A 37 10.22 -6.67 65.50
N LEU A 38 9.35 -5.66 65.31
CA LEU A 38 9.23 -4.95 64.04
C LEU A 38 10.42 -4.04 63.73
N ARG A 39 11.23 -3.63 64.70
CA ARG A 39 12.51 -2.92 64.44
C ARG A 39 13.50 -3.71 63.58
N LEU A 40 13.30 -5.02 63.44
CA LEU A 40 14.08 -5.84 62.51
C LEU A 40 13.74 -5.53 61.05
N THR A 41 12.55 -4.97 60.78
CA THR A 41 12.20 -4.39 59.49
C THR A 41 12.71 -2.94 59.47
N GLN A 42 13.29 -2.49 58.36
CA GLN A 42 13.87 -1.13 58.25
C GLN A 42 12.79 -0.01 58.18
N ALA A 43 11.56 -0.30 58.63
CA ALA A 43 10.47 0.66 58.68
C ALA A 43 10.74 1.74 59.73
N ASP A 44 10.35 2.99 59.45
CA ASP A 44 10.43 4.05 60.44
C ASP A 44 9.26 3.95 61.43
N LEU A 45 9.54 3.33 62.59
CA LEU A 45 8.58 3.10 63.67
C LEU A 45 8.57 4.22 64.72
N LYS A 46 9.31 5.32 64.54
CA LYS A 46 9.33 6.45 65.49
C LYS A 46 7.93 6.93 65.91
N PRO A 47 6.92 7.04 65.01
CA PRO A 47 5.57 7.45 65.42
C PRO A 47 4.89 6.48 66.40
N ALA A 48 5.18 5.18 66.29
CA ALA A 48 4.69 4.18 67.23
C ALA A 48 5.46 4.25 68.56
N GLU A 49 6.78 4.45 68.52
CA GLU A 49 7.63 4.65 69.71
C GLU A 49 7.22 5.88 70.53
N ASP A 50 6.92 7.00 69.85
CA ASP A 50 6.43 8.21 70.50
C ASP A 50 5.06 7.98 71.14
N SER A 51 4.19 7.19 70.50
CA SER A 51 2.89 6.80 71.07
C SER A 51 3.03 5.90 72.31
N ILE A 52 4.03 5.00 72.34
CA ILE A 52 4.38 4.21 73.54
C ILE A 52 4.90 5.13 74.65
N ARG A 53 5.75 6.12 74.32
CA ARG A 53 6.26 7.09 75.30
C ARG A 53 5.12 7.90 75.93
N ILE A 54 4.14 8.32 75.12
CA ILE A 54 2.91 8.99 75.61
C ILE A 54 2.09 8.03 76.50
N ALA A 55 1.95 6.77 76.12
CA ALA A 55 1.24 5.76 76.92
C ALA A 55 1.88 5.57 78.31
N LYS A 56 3.21 5.49 78.39
CA LYS A 56 3.96 5.41 79.65
C LYS A 56 3.77 6.65 80.52
N HIS A 57 3.91 7.85 79.94
CA HIS A 57 3.69 9.09 80.68
C HIS A 57 2.25 9.19 81.24
N LEU A 58 1.24 8.75 80.47
CA LEU A 58 -0.15 8.70 80.92
C LEU A 58 -0.38 7.64 82.01
N PHE A 59 0.37 6.54 81.97
CA PHE A 59 0.35 5.50 82.98
C PHE A 59 0.93 6.03 84.31
N ASP A 60 2.07 6.71 84.26
CA ASP A 60 2.71 7.35 85.41
C ASP A 60 1.80 8.44 86.03
N ALA A 61 1.06 9.17 85.19
CA ALA A 61 0.04 10.12 85.61
C ALA A 61 -1.28 9.48 86.11
N HIS A 62 -1.32 8.15 86.26
CA HIS A 62 -2.48 7.37 86.71
C HIS A 62 -3.73 7.49 85.81
N GLN A 63 -3.57 7.92 84.55
CA GLN A 63 -4.64 8.03 83.55
C GLN A 63 -4.76 6.73 82.74
N TYR A 64 -4.97 5.60 83.43
CA TYR A 64 -4.86 4.25 82.85
C TYR A 64 -5.71 3.98 81.60
N ALA A 65 -6.92 4.54 81.53
CA ALA A 65 -7.76 4.39 80.33
C ALA A 65 -7.12 5.05 79.10
N LYS A 66 -6.55 6.26 79.23
CA LYS A 66 -5.88 6.95 78.13
C LYS A 66 -4.54 6.29 77.79
N ALA A 67 -3.82 5.77 78.79
CA ALA A 67 -2.61 4.99 78.58
C ALA A 67 -2.88 3.72 77.76
N PHE A 68 -3.95 2.99 78.07
CA PHE A 68 -4.40 1.83 77.29
C PHE A 68 -4.70 2.18 75.84
N TYR A 69 -5.46 3.26 75.59
CA TYR A 69 -5.77 3.70 74.23
C TYR A 69 -4.52 4.17 73.46
N ALA A 70 -3.59 4.86 74.12
CA ALA A 70 -2.32 5.27 73.51
C ALA A 70 -1.43 4.06 73.15
N ALA A 71 -1.40 3.02 73.99
CA ALA A 71 -0.70 1.77 73.71
C ALA A 71 -1.34 1.03 72.51
N LYS A 72 -2.67 0.87 72.49
CA LYS A 72 -3.37 0.26 71.35
C LYS A 72 -3.20 1.04 70.05
N ARG A 73 -3.12 2.37 70.14
CA ARG A 73 -2.78 3.23 69.00
C ARG A 73 -1.35 2.97 68.51
N ALA A 74 -0.39 2.82 69.42
CA ALA A 74 0.99 2.49 69.04
C ALA A 74 1.09 1.13 68.34
N GLU A 75 0.40 0.11 68.85
CA GLU A 75 0.29 -1.21 68.21
C GLU A 75 -0.26 -1.10 66.78
N THR A 76 -1.37 -0.39 66.60
CA THR A 76 -2.01 -0.18 65.29
C THR A 76 -1.08 0.59 64.33
N LEU A 77 -0.40 1.63 64.83
CA LEU A 77 0.56 2.40 64.04
C LEU A 77 1.75 1.52 63.63
N ALA A 78 2.30 0.72 64.53
CA ALA A 78 3.44 -0.15 64.23
C ALA A 78 3.11 -1.17 63.14
N LEU A 79 1.98 -1.89 63.26
CA LEU A 79 1.54 -2.86 62.26
C LEU A 79 1.27 -2.21 60.91
N SER A 80 0.55 -1.08 60.90
CA SER A 80 0.22 -0.40 59.65
C SER A 80 1.44 0.19 58.95
N LEU A 81 2.41 0.74 59.70
CA LEU A 81 3.65 1.27 59.12
C LEU A 81 4.52 0.16 58.55
N ASP A 82 4.64 -0.97 59.25
CA ASP A 82 5.36 -2.14 58.75
C ASP A 82 4.73 -2.69 57.46
N GLU A 83 3.40 -2.87 57.43
CA GLU A 83 2.68 -3.34 56.25
C GLU A 83 2.87 -2.39 55.06
N ARG A 84 2.73 -1.07 55.29
CA ARG A 84 2.91 -0.06 54.25
C ARG A 84 4.36 0.00 53.75
N PHE A 85 5.34 -0.11 54.64
CA PHE A 85 6.75 -0.17 54.30
C PHE A 85 7.06 -1.42 53.45
N ASN A 86 6.56 -2.59 53.84
CA ASN A 86 6.71 -3.83 53.08
C ASN A 86 6.05 -3.73 51.69
N GLY A 87 4.88 -3.08 51.60
CA GLY A 87 4.23 -2.79 50.32
C GLY A 87 5.07 -1.89 49.43
N TYR A 88 5.60 -0.79 49.97
CA TYR A 88 6.47 0.13 49.25
C TYR A 88 7.77 -0.55 48.79
N THR A 89 8.48 -1.25 49.67
CA THR A 89 9.76 -1.91 49.33
C THR A 89 9.59 -2.96 48.25
N LYS A 90 8.50 -3.72 48.27
CA LYS A 90 8.14 -4.67 47.20
C LYS A 90 7.93 -3.95 45.86
N ALA A 91 7.18 -2.86 45.85
CA ALA A 91 6.96 -2.05 44.65
C ALA A 91 8.26 -1.42 44.13
N ALA A 92 9.09 -0.87 45.03
CA ALA A 92 10.38 -0.27 44.69
C ALA A 92 11.36 -1.30 44.11
N LYS A 93 11.37 -2.52 44.65
CA LYS A 93 12.15 -3.62 44.08
C LYS A 93 11.67 -3.98 42.67
N ALA A 94 10.35 -4.08 42.46
CA ALA A 94 9.79 -4.35 41.13
C ALA A 94 10.18 -3.27 40.11
N LEU A 95 10.09 -1.99 40.51
CA LEU A 95 10.49 -0.87 39.65
C LEU A 95 12.00 -0.90 39.32
N ARG A 96 12.86 -1.21 40.29
CA ARG A 96 14.31 -1.34 40.06
C ARG A 96 14.63 -2.47 39.08
N SER A 97 14.00 -3.64 39.25
CA SER A 97 14.14 -4.74 38.29
C SER A 97 13.64 -4.37 36.89
N ARG A 98 12.57 -3.56 36.80
CA ARG A 98 12.08 -3.03 35.50
C ARG A 98 13.11 -2.10 34.85
N ILE A 99 13.70 -1.19 35.62
CA ILE A 99 14.75 -0.27 35.14
C ILE A 99 15.95 -1.08 34.61
N GLU A 100 16.38 -2.12 35.33
CA GLU A 100 17.46 -2.99 34.89
C GLU A 100 17.12 -3.71 33.58
N ALA A 101 15.91 -4.27 33.47
CA ALA A 101 15.45 -4.92 32.24
C ALA A 101 15.42 -3.93 31.05
N MET A 102 14.91 -2.72 31.26
CA MET A 102 14.89 -1.67 30.25
C MET A 102 16.30 -1.25 29.83
N ARG A 103 17.25 -1.17 30.78
CA ARG A 103 18.65 -0.84 30.51
C ARG A 103 19.34 -1.93 29.69
N HIS A 104 19.07 -3.20 29.96
CA HIS A 104 19.57 -4.32 29.14
C HIS A 104 19.07 -4.25 27.70
N LEU A 105 17.89 -3.68 27.47
CA LEU A 105 17.33 -3.44 26.14
C LEU A 105 17.81 -2.11 25.52
N GLY A 106 18.68 -1.35 26.19
CA GLY A 106 19.19 -0.07 25.71
C GLY A 106 18.17 1.07 25.72
N LEU A 107 17.07 0.94 26.48
CA LEU A 107 16.02 1.95 26.58
C LEU A 107 16.43 3.06 27.57
N VAL A 108 15.89 4.26 27.35
CA VAL A 108 16.09 5.40 28.24
C VAL A 108 15.37 5.15 29.58
N THR A 109 16.11 5.18 30.68
CA THR A 109 15.58 4.89 32.03
C THR A 109 15.56 6.10 32.97
N GLU A 110 16.18 7.22 32.59
CA GLU A 110 16.41 8.39 33.46
C GLU A 110 15.11 8.95 34.08
N THR A 111 14.04 9.00 33.29
CA THR A 111 12.74 9.53 33.73
C THR A 111 12.08 8.65 34.80
N ILE A 112 12.24 7.33 34.69
CA ILE A 112 11.69 6.32 35.62
C ILE A 112 12.58 6.23 36.86
N GLU A 113 13.90 6.30 36.70
CA GLU A 113 14.86 6.36 37.81
C GLU A 113 14.59 7.58 38.72
N GLY A 114 14.23 8.72 38.14
CA GLY A 114 13.82 9.91 38.88
C GLY A 114 12.54 9.73 39.70
N VAL A 115 11.70 8.72 39.43
CA VAL A 115 10.52 8.42 40.26
C VAL A 115 10.93 7.80 41.60
N VAL A 116 11.98 6.97 41.62
CA VAL A 116 12.48 6.36 42.87
C VAL A 116 12.92 7.45 43.85
N ARG A 117 13.67 8.44 43.37
CA ARG A 117 14.10 9.60 44.18
C ARG A 117 12.90 10.41 44.69
N ARG A 118 11.93 10.70 43.83
CA ARG A 118 10.70 11.41 44.22
C ARG A 118 9.87 10.64 45.25
N ALA A 119 9.86 9.31 45.17
CA ALA A 119 9.17 8.47 46.14
C ALA A 119 9.89 8.50 47.51
N GLU A 120 11.21 8.51 47.53
CA GLU A 120 12.01 8.67 48.76
C GLU A 120 11.79 10.06 49.40
N GLU A 121 11.78 11.12 48.60
CA GLU A 121 11.42 12.49 49.07
C GLU A 121 10.01 12.53 49.68
N LYS A 122 9.05 11.83 49.06
CA LYS A 122 7.68 11.74 49.57
C LYS A 122 7.56 11.00 50.89
N ILE A 123 8.34 9.94 51.09
CA ILE A 123 8.41 9.23 52.38
C ILE A 123 8.89 10.18 53.47
N LEU A 124 9.96 10.93 53.19
CA LEU A 124 10.57 11.88 54.12
C LEU A 124 9.68 13.09 54.41
N ALA A 125 8.91 13.56 53.43
CA ALA A 125 7.94 14.63 53.62
C ALA A 125 6.80 14.26 54.59
N GLY A 126 6.54 12.97 54.76
CA GLY A 126 5.56 12.41 55.69
C GLY A 126 4.12 12.84 55.42
N ALA A 127 3.22 12.41 56.28
CA ALA A 127 1.79 12.71 56.25
C ALA A 127 1.24 12.80 57.68
N TRP A 128 0.22 13.61 57.88
CA TRP A 128 -0.50 13.68 59.16
C TRP A 128 -1.67 12.70 59.15
N GLU A 129 -1.63 11.71 60.03
CA GLU A 129 -2.71 10.73 60.21
C GLU A 129 -3.19 10.74 61.67
N ASN A 130 -4.48 11.03 61.86
CA ASN A 130 -5.14 11.05 63.18
C ASN A 130 -4.41 11.90 64.24
N GLY A 131 -3.66 12.94 63.83
CA GLY A 131 -2.87 13.80 64.72
C GLY A 131 -1.44 13.31 65.01
N THR A 132 -0.95 12.29 64.31
CA THR A 132 0.46 11.85 64.35
C THR A 132 1.09 12.05 62.99
N PHE A 133 2.32 12.57 62.96
CA PHE A 133 3.12 12.65 61.73
C PHE A 133 3.76 11.29 61.45
N VAL A 134 3.49 10.71 60.29
CA VAL A 134 3.95 9.38 59.87
C VAL A 134 4.63 9.43 58.51
N PRO A 135 5.59 8.52 58.21
CA PRO A 135 6.15 8.41 56.87
C PRO A 135 5.09 8.08 55.82
N ASN A 136 5.13 8.75 54.66
CA ASN A 136 4.11 8.59 53.62
C ASN A 136 4.43 7.46 52.64
N TYR A 137 4.49 6.23 53.16
CA TYR A 137 4.72 5.03 52.36
C TYR A 137 3.59 4.75 51.35
N LEU A 138 2.36 5.21 51.61
CA LEU A 138 1.21 4.99 50.73
C LEU A 138 1.33 5.77 49.42
N GLU A 139 1.55 7.09 49.48
CA GLU A 139 1.75 7.88 48.26
C GLU A 139 3.01 7.45 47.50
N ALA A 140 4.10 7.17 48.23
CA ALA A 140 5.34 6.70 47.63
C ALA A 140 5.15 5.37 46.89
N ARG A 141 4.39 4.43 47.48
CA ARG A 141 4.02 3.17 46.84
C ARG A 141 3.21 3.41 45.57
N VAL A 142 2.18 4.24 45.61
CA VAL A 142 1.34 4.54 44.43
C VAL A 142 2.18 5.15 43.29
N LEU A 143 3.11 6.05 43.61
CA LEU A 143 4.01 6.65 42.62
C LEU A 143 4.90 5.59 41.94
N VAL A 144 5.48 4.69 42.72
CA VAL A 144 6.36 3.63 42.23
C VAL A 144 5.59 2.56 41.44
N GLU A 145 4.42 2.14 41.92
CA GLU A 145 3.56 1.16 41.22
C GLU A 145 3.08 1.72 39.87
N ARG A 146 2.70 2.99 39.82
CA ARG A 146 2.33 3.64 38.56
C ARG A 146 3.51 3.70 37.59
N ALA A 147 4.70 4.05 38.06
CA ALA A 147 5.89 4.08 37.22
C ALA A 147 6.31 2.69 36.74
N GLU A 148 6.11 1.64 37.54
CA GLU A 148 6.35 0.25 37.11
C GLU A 148 5.39 -0.13 35.99
N HIS A 149 4.10 0.19 36.16
CA HIS A 149 3.08 -0.07 35.16
C HIS A 149 3.35 0.67 33.84
N ASP A 150 3.63 1.97 33.91
CA ASP A 150 3.94 2.80 32.75
C ASP A 150 5.24 2.31 32.06
N GLY A 151 6.26 1.97 32.85
CA GLY A 151 7.52 1.40 32.36
C GLY A 151 7.33 0.04 31.66
N ARG A 152 6.44 -0.81 32.19
CA ARG A 152 6.08 -2.08 31.55
C ARG A 152 5.40 -1.86 30.20
N ILE A 153 4.40 -0.97 30.14
CA ILE A 153 3.72 -0.64 28.89
C ILE A 153 4.71 -0.08 27.86
N PHE A 154 5.61 0.78 28.31
CA PHE A 154 6.64 1.37 27.46
C PHE A 154 7.61 0.29 26.93
N GLN A 155 8.09 -0.60 27.78
CA GLN A 155 8.93 -1.73 27.37
C GLN A 155 8.22 -2.60 26.33
N GLU A 156 6.98 -3.01 26.57
CA GLU A 156 6.21 -3.84 25.63
C GLU A 156 6.04 -3.15 24.26
N LYS A 157 5.87 -1.82 24.24
CA LYS A 157 5.81 -1.04 22.99
C LYS A 157 7.18 -0.98 22.31
N ALA A 158 8.25 -0.77 23.07
CA ALA A 158 9.60 -0.68 22.55
C ALA A 158 10.08 -2.02 21.95
N GLU A 159 9.75 -3.15 22.58
CA GLU A 159 10.01 -4.49 22.04
C GLU A 159 9.28 -4.72 20.71
N ARG A 160 8.00 -4.33 20.62
CA ARG A 160 7.24 -4.39 19.36
C ARG A 160 7.87 -3.52 18.27
N ALA A 161 8.30 -2.31 18.62
CA ALA A 161 8.97 -1.41 17.68
C ALA A 161 10.32 -1.98 17.21
N SER A 162 11.12 -2.53 18.12
CA SER A 162 12.38 -3.21 17.80
C SER A 162 12.16 -4.39 16.86
N ASN A 163 11.14 -5.21 17.11
CA ASN A 163 10.78 -6.32 16.23
C ASN A 163 10.34 -5.83 14.85
N ALA A 164 9.57 -4.73 14.78
CA ALA A 164 9.16 -4.13 13.51
C ALA A 164 10.36 -3.58 12.72
N ILE A 165 11.33 -2.95 13.40
CA ILE A 165 12.57 -2.49 12.76
C ILE A 165 13.33 -3.69 12.20
N PHE A 166 13.46 -4.78 12.97
CA PHE A 166 14.13 -6.00 12.53
C PHE A 166 13.43 -6.66 11.32
N THR A 167 12.09 -6.75 11.31
CA THR A 167 11.37 -7.30 10.15
C THR A 167 11.55 -6.43 8.92
N ALA A 168 11.60 -5.11 9.09
CA ALA A 168 11.83 -4.18 8.01
C ALA A 168 13.27 -4.26 7.48
N GLU A 169 14.27 -4.47 8.34
CA GLU A 169 15.66 -4.76 7.94
C GLU A 169 15.74 -6.05 7.13
N LEU A 170 15.10 -7.13 7.58
CA LEU A 170 15.06 -8.38 6.84
C LEU A 170 14.37 -8.21 5.46
N ALA A 171 13.36 -7.35 5.37
CA ALA A 171 12.72 -7.02 4.09
C ALA A 171 13.66 -6.25 3.14
N ILE A 172 14.49 -5.35 3.68
CA ILE A 172 15.54 -4.65 2.91
C ILE A 172 16.60 -5.64 2.45
N GLU A 173 17.11 -6.50 3.33
CA GLU A 173 18.13 -7.52 2.99
C GLU A 173 17.61 -8.42 1.88
N ARG A 174 16.37 -8.92 2.00
CA ARG A 174 15.73 -9.73 0.95
C ARG A 174 15.56 -8.99 -0.38
N LEU A 175 15.43 -7.67 -0.36
CA LEU A 175 15.39 -6.85 -1.56
C LEU A 175 16.79 -6.72 -2.17
N VAL A 176 17.81 -6.47 -1.35
CA VAL A 176 19.21 -6.36 -1.80
C VAL A 176 19.76 -7.69 -2.34
N GLU A 177 19.40 -8.81 -1.71
CA GLU A 177 19.79 -10.17 -2.11
C GLU A 177 18.98 -10.73 -3.29
N THR A 178 18.12 -9.92 -3.91
CA THR A 178 17.34 -10.37 -5.06
C THR A 178 18.28 -10.77 -6.20
N GLN A 179 18.21 -12.03 -6.63
CA GLN A 179 18.99 -12.52 -7.77
C GLN A 179 18.50 -11.89 -9.08
N GLY A 180 19.43 -11.60 -9.99
CA GLY A 180 19.12 -11.03 -11.31
C GLY A 180 19.82 -9.71 -11.69
N PRO A 181 20.22 -8.81 -10.77
CA PRO A 181 21.02 -7.65 -11.11
C PRO A 181 22.39 -8.05 -11.67
N ALA A 182 22.82 -7.39 -12.75
CA ALA A 182 24.15 -7.63 -13.34
C ALA A 182 25.30 -7.12 -12.45
N ASP A 183 25.04 -6.09 -11.65
CA ASP A 183 25.95 -5.54 -10.64
C ASP A 183 25.24 -5.47 -9.28
N PRO A 184 25.44 -6.49 -8.41
CA PRO A 184 24.81 -6.54 -7.09
C PRO A 184 25.19 -5.37 -6.19
N ILE A 185 26.39 -4.80 -6.34
CA ILE A 185 26.88 -3.71 -5.49
C ILE A 185 26.19 -2.40 -5.88
N ALA A 186 26.13 -2.10 -7.18
CA ALA A 186 25.41 -0.93 -7.68
C ALA A 186 23.91 -1.02 -7.35
N PHE A 187 23.32 -2.21 -7.46
CA PHE A 187 21.94 -2.46 -7.07
C PHE A 187 21.69 -2.17 -5.58
N ALA A 188 22.51 -2.76 -4.71
CA ALA A 188 22.42 -2.58 -3.26
C ALA A 188 22.52 -1.09 -2.88
N ASN A 189 23.46 -0.36 -3.48
CA ASN A 189 23.62 1.07 -3.22
C ASN A 189 22.41 1.89 -3.69
N GLY A 190 21.87 1.60 -4.88
CA GLY A 190 20.74 2.33 -5.45
C GLY A 190 19.44 2.12 -4.68
N VAL A 191 19.19 0.90 -4.20
CA VAL A 191 17.96 0.56 -3.46
C VAL A 191 18.12 0.81 -1.95
N GLY A 192 19.31 0.58 -1.41
CA GLY A 192 19.63 0.66 0.02
C GLY A 192 19.69 2.09 0.53
N ALA A 193 20.38 3.00 -0.17
CA ALA A 193 20.59 4.37 0.33
C ALA A 193 19.28 5.13 0.69
N PRO A 194 18.19 5.06 -0.12
CA PRO A 194 16.91 5.67 0.25
C PRO A 194 16.22 5.03 1.46
N LEU A 195 16.49 3.75 1.72
CA LEU A 195 15.89 2.98 2.82
C LEU A 195 16.71 3.10 4.11
N GLU A 196 18.02 3.29 4.01
CA GLU A 196 18.91 3.50 5.16
C GLU A 196 18.54 4.72 5.99
N ALA A 197 18.20 5.84 5.34
CA ALA A 197 17.80 7.05 6.05
C ALA A 197 16.55 6.82 6.91
N ALA A 198 15.51 6.22 6.34
CA ALA A 198 14.28 5.90 7.05
C ALA A 198 14.50 4.85 8.16
N ARG A 199 15.43 3.91 7.97
CA ARG A 199 15.85 2.97 9.02
C ARG A 199 16.53 3.70 10.19
N GLN A 200 17.45 4.62 9.90
CA GLN A 200 18.11 5.43 10.91
C GLN A 200 17.12 6.33 11.67
N ASP A 201 16.09 6.84 10.99
CA ASP A 201 15.03 7.61 11.64
C ASP A 201 14.19 6.72 12.57
N ALA A 202 13.83 5.49 12.15
CA ALA A 202 13.11 4.55 13.01
C ALA A 202 13.91 4.18 14.27
N THR A 203 15.22 3.93 14.15
CA THR A 203 16.07 3.63 15.31
C THR A 203 16.27 4.84 16.21
N ARG A 204 16.38 6.05 15.64
CA ARG A 204 16.44 7.30 16.41
C ARG A 204 15.16 7.55 17.20
N GLU A 205 13.98 7.38 16.58
CA GLU A 205 12.69 7.52 17.26
C GLU A 205 12.56 6.53 18.43
N LEU A 206 13.04 5.29 18.25
CA LEU A 206 13.06 4.31 19.33
C LEU A 206 13.99 4.74 20.48
N ALA A 207 15.18 5.24 20.14
CA ALA A 207 16.17 5.71 21.12
C ALA A 207 15.67 6.90 21.94
N VAL A 208 14.86 7.79 21.36
CA VAL A 208 14.24 8.93 22.07
C VAL A 208 12.99 8.52 22.87
N GLY A 209 12.55 7.26 22.76
CA GLY A 209 11.39 6.73 23.48
C GLY A 209 10.05 6.90 22.75
N ASN A 210 10.06 7.23 21.46
CA ASN A 210 8.86 7.20 20.64
C ASN A 210 8.69 5.84 19.96
N ALA A 211 8.36 4.82 20.76
CA ALA A 211 8.19 3.45 20.25
C ALA A 211 7.07 3.34 19.19
N LEU A 212 6.00 4.13 19.31
CA LEU A 212 4.91 4.12 18.33
C LEU A 212 5.34 4.72 16.99
N GLY A 213 6.04 5.86 17.00
CA GLY A 213 6.60 6.45 15.78
C GLY A 213 7.60 5.53 15.09
N ALA A 214 8.52 4.94 15.86
CA ALA A 214 9.49 3.97 15.36
C ALA A 214 8.81 2.77 14.68
N ALA A 215 7.78 2.21 15.30
CA ALA A 215 7.02 1.08 14.73
C ALA A 215 6.29 1.45 13.43
N LEU A 216 5.73 2.66 13.34
CA LEU A 216 5.06 3.14 12.11
C LEU A 216 6.07 3.29 10.96
N ILE A 217 7.20 3.96 11.21
CA ILE A 217 8.25 4.14 10.20
C ILE A 217 8.77 2.78 9.73
N ALA A 218 9.03 1.85 10.67
CA ALA A 218 9.49 0.52 10.34
C ALA A 218 8.49 -0.26 9.48
N ARG A 219 7.18 -0.15 9.77
CA ARG A 219 6.14 -0.82 8.98
C ARG A 219 6.02 -0.25 7.57
N ASP A 220 6.13 1.07 7.43
CA ASP A 220 6.15 1.73 6.12
C ASP A 220 7.39 1.33 5.31
N LEU A 221 8.54 1.19 5.98
CA LEU A 221 9.79 0.73 5.40
C LEU A 221 9.69 -0.73 4.92
N GLU A 222 9.11 -1.63 5.72
CA GLU A 222 8.83 -3.01 5.34
C GLU A 222 7.92 -3.09 4.11
N ALA A 223 6.83 -2.32 4.11
CA ALA A 223 5.88 -2.26 3.00
C ALA A 223 6.55 -1.75 1.72
N LYS A 224 7.38 -0.70 1.84
CA LYS A 224 8.12 -0.12 0.71
C LYS A 224 9.15 -1.09 0.15
N ALA A 225 9.94 -1.75 1.00
CA ALA A 225 10.93 -2.74 0.56
C ALA A 225 10.26 -3.93 -0.14
N SER A 226 9.16 -4.45 0.44
CA SER A 226 8.38 -5.53 -0.14
C SER A 226 7.75 -5.14 -1.49
N PHE A 227 7.21 -3.92 -1.58
CA PHE A 227 6.66 -3.38 -2.82
C PHE A 227 7.72 -3.28 -3.92
N LEU A 228 8.89 -2.71 -3.61
CA LEU A 228 10.00 -2.59 -4.56
C LEU A 228 10.47 -3.97 -5.04
N ARG A 229 10.55 -4.96 -4.15
CA ARG A 229 10.94 -6.33 -4.51
C ARG A 229 9.96 -6.97 -5.50
N THR A 230 8.67 -6.90 -5.20
CA THR A 230 7.62 -7.41 -6.10
C THR A 230 7.68 -6.72 -7.45
N ARG A 231 7.79 -5.39 -7.45
CA ARG A 231 7.87 -4.58 -8.66
C ARG A 231 9.11 -4.86 -9.51
N PHE A 232 10.25 -5.12 -8.87
CA PHE A 232 11.45 -5.58 -9.57
C PHE A 232 11.20 -6.91 -10.27
N GLY A 233 10.66 -7.90 -9.54
CA GLY A 233 10.37 -9.23 -10.10
C GLY A 233 9.32 -9.21 -11.23
N GLU A 234 8.33 -8.32 -11.17
CA GLU A 234 7.37 -8.11 -12.25
C GLU A 234 8.01 -7.42 -13.45
N ALA A 235 8.86 -6.42 -13.22
CA ALA A 235 9.53 -5.69 -14.29
C ALA A 235 10.51 -6.58 -15.06
N THR A 236 11.28 -7.44 -14.37
CA THR A 236 12.20 -8.38 -15.03
C THR A 236 11.44 -9.38 -15.89
N LYS A 237 10.39 -10.01 -15.36
CA LYS A 237 9.52 -10.92 -16.13
C LYS A 237 8.87 -10.23 -17.34
N ASN A 238 8.41 -9.00 -17.18
CA ASN A 238 7.84 -8.22 -18.28
C ASN A 238 8.90 -7.93 -19.36
N LEU A 239 10.13 -7.62 -18.99
CA LEU A 239 11.22 -7.40 -19.95
C LEU A 239 11.59 -8.69 -20.69
N GLU A 240 11.66 -9.83 -20.00
CA GLU A 240 11.89 -11.14 -20.62
C GLU A 240 10.80 -11.50 -21.63
N ALA A 241 9.52 -11.31 -21.26
CA ALA A 241 8.40 -11.53 -22.16
C ALA A 241 8.42 -10.57 -23.36
N THR A 242 8.79 -9.31 -23.13
CA THR A 242 8.89 -8.30 -24.21
C THR A 242 10.04 -8.63 -25.16
N GLU A 243 11.17 -9.12 -24.64
CA GLU A 243 12.30 -9.56 -25.46
C GLU A 243 11.94 -10.79 -26.29
N ALA A 244 11.24 -11.77 -25.71
CA ALA A 244 10.73 -12.92 -26.46
C ALA A 244 9.83 -12.49 -27.62
N GLN A 245 8.87 -11.57 -27.36
CA GLN A 245 8.04 -11.00 -28.42
C GLN A 245 8.85 -10.26 -29.49
N LEU A 246 9.88 -9.49 -29.11
CA LEU A 246 10.75 -8.86 -30.08
C LEU A 246 11.52 -9.88 -30.93
N THR A 247 11.96 -11.01 -30.35
CA THR A 247 12.62 -12.06 -31.14
C THR A 247 11.68 -12.70 -32.15
N GLU A 248 10.41 -12.90 -31.81
CA GLU A 248 9.37 -13.37 -32.75
C GLU A 248 9.16 -12.35 -33.87
N LEU A 249 8.95 -11.07 -33.52
CA LEU A 249 8.77 -9.98 -34.48
C LEU A 249 10.00 -9.84 -35.40
N ARG A 250 11.21 -10.04 -34.89
CA ARG A 250 12.44 -10.06 -35.70
C ARG A 250 12.45 -11.25 -36.67
N GLY A 251 12.01 -12.42 -36.22
CA GLY A 251 11.83 -13.59 -37.08
C GLY A 251 10.82 -13.36 -38.22
N GLU A 252 9.82 -12.51 -37.99
CA GLU A 252 8.87 -12.04 -39.00
C GLU A 252 9.44 -10.96 -39.93
N GLY A 253 10.66 -10.46 -39.70
CA GLY A 253 11.36 -9.47 -40.53
C GLY A 253 11.15 -8.00 -40.12
N ILE A 254 10.70 -7.75 -38.89
CA ILE A 254 10.46 -6.40 -38.35
C ILE A 254 11.77 -5.78 -37.82
N LEU A 255 11.95 -4.47 -38.02
CA LEU A 255 13.08 -3.71 -37.47
C LEU A 255 12.89 -3.48 -35.96
N THR A 256 13.68 -4.16 -35.13
CA THR A 256 13.55 -4.15 -33.66
C THR A 256 14.65 -3.40 -32.91
N ASP A 257 15.74 -2.99 -33.59
CA ASP A 257 16.98 -2.45 -32.99
C ASP A 257 16.76 -1.34 -31.95
N ARG A 258 15.84 -0.42 -32.24
CA ARG A 258 15.50 0.69 -31.32
C ARG A 258 14.95 0.18 -29.98
N HIS A 259 14.04 -0.79 -30.03
CA HIS A 259 13.38 -1.34 -28.85
C HIS A 259 14.36 -2.20 -28.04
N GLU A 260 15.30 -2.88 -28.70
CA GLU A 260 16.36 -3.63 -28.03
C GLU A 260 17.31 -2.73 -27.23
N GLY A 261 17.69 -1.58 -27.80
CA GLY A 261 18.46 -0.58 -27.06
C GLY A 261 17.73 -0.06 -25.82
N GLN A 262 16.41 0.11 -25.90
CA GLN A 262 15.59 0.52 -24.75
C GLN A 262 15.42 -0.60 -23.71
N ILE A 263 15.33 -1.87 -24.12
CA ILE A 263 15.33 -3.01 -23.18
C ILE A 263 16.65 -3.07 -22.41
N LYS A 264 17.79 -2.90 -23.10
CA LYS A 264 19.11 -2.83 -22.44
C LYS A 264 19.15 -1.69 -21.42
N MET A 265 18.67 -0.50 -21.80
CA MET A 265 18.58 0.64 -20.88
C MET A 265 17.67 0.36 -19.68
N ALA A 266 16.52 -0.28 -19.88
CA ALA A 266 15.61 -0.66 -18.80
C ALA A 266 16.27 -1.66 -17.84
N ARG A 267 17.01 -2.65 -18.36
CA ARG A 267 17.79 -3.59 -17.56
C ARG A 267 18.90 -2.90 -16.78
N ASP A 268 19.62 -1.97 -17.38
CA ASP A 268 20.67 -1.21 -16.70
C ASP A 268 20.11 -0.37 -15.55
N LEU A 269 18.95 0.26 -15.75
CA LEU A 269 18.27 1.02 -14.68
C LEU A 269 17.84 0.11 -13.53
N LEU A 270 17.22 -1.03 -13.84
CA LEU A 270 16.84 -2.03 -12.84
C LEU A 270 18.07 -2.59 -12.13
N GLY A 271 19.16 -2.87 -12.86
CA GLY A 271 20.42 -3.38 -12.32
C GLY A 271 21.15 -2.38 -11.41
N LYS A 272 20.95 -1.08 -11.60
CA LYS A 272 21.46 -0.01 -10.73
C LYS A 272 20.56 0.31 -9.54
N GLY A 273 19.45 -0.41 -9.36
CA GLY A 273 18.51 -0.19 -8.26
C GLY A 273 17.44 0.88 -8.50
N PHE A 274 17.37 1.48 -9.71
CA PHE A 274 16.30 2.41 -10.08
C PHE A 274 15.03 1.64 -10.51
N ILE A 275 14.40 0.96 -9.53
CA ILE A 275 13.28 0.04 -9.77
C ILE A 275 12.05 0.75 -10.34
N GLU A 276 11.67 1.91 -9.81
CA GLU A 276 10.46 2.61 -10.26
C GLU A 276 10.59 3.15 -11.70
N PRO A 277 11.68 3.86 -12.07
CA PRO A 277 11.90 4.27 -13.46
C PRO A 277 12.05 3.08 -14.41
N GLY A 278 12.82 2.05 -14.02
CA GLY A 278 13.05 0.85 -14.83
C GLY A 278 11.77 0.07 -15.10
N SER A 279 10.91 -0.11 -14.09
CA SER A 279 9.61 -0.78 -14.24
C SER A 279 8.64 0.03 -15.10
N ALA A 280 8.59 1.35 -14.95
CA ALA A 280 7.75 2.20 -15.79
C ALA A 280 8.18 2.12 -17.28
N MET A 281 9.49 2.11 -17.52
CA MET A 281 10.05 1.91 -18.86
C MET A 281 9.71 0.52 -19.41
N ALA A 282 9.82 -0.54 -18.61
CA ALA A 282 9.45 -1.90 -19.00
C ALA A 282 7.96 -2.00 -19.41
N THR A 283 7.05 -1.42 -18.62
CA THR A 283 5.61 -1.42 -18.95
C THR A 283 5.33 -0.64 -20.23
N ARG A 284 6.00 0.50 -20.44
CA ARG A 284 5.87 1.28 -21.68
C ARG A 284 6.34 0.46 -22.89
N LEU A 285 7.51 -0.17 -22.78
CA LEU A 285 8.10 -0.99 -23.84
C LEU A 285 7.19 -2.17 -24.20
N ALA A 286 6.63 -2.88 -23.22
CA ALA A 286 5.70 -3.97 -23.47
C ALA A 286 4.48 -3.51 -24.30
N ARG A 287 3.94 -2.31 -24.01
CA ARG A 287 2.83 -1.73 -24.79
C ARG A 287 3.26 -1.34 -26.20
N GLU A 288 4.43 -0.71 -26.34
CA GLU A 288 4.99 -0.30 -27.62
C GLU A 288 5.22 -1.52 -28.53
N VAL A 289 5.87 -2.58 -28.02
CA VAL A 289 6.13 -3.83 -28.76
C VAL A 289 4.84 -4.54 -29.15
N LYS A 290 3.86 -4.62 -28.25
CA LYS A 290 2.55 -5.18 -28.59
C LYS A 290 1.86 -4.39 -29.69
N SER A 291 1.88 -3.06 -29.61
CA SER A 291 1.29 -2.19 -30.63
C SER A 291 1.99 -2.33 -31.99
N LEU A 292 3.33 -2.52 -31.98
CA LEU A 292 4.13 -2.76 -33.16
C LEU A 292 3.72 -4.06 -33.84
N GLY A 293 3.58 -5.16 -33.08
CA GLY A 293 3.10 -6.44 -33.59
C GLY A 293 1.68 -6.36 -34.16
N ASP A 294 0.77 -5.66 -33.48
CA ASP A 294 -0.60 -5.47 -33.96
C ASP A 294 -0.66 -4.64 -35.25
N MET A 295 0.17 -3.59 -35.36
CA MET A 295 0.27 -2.77 -36.58
C MET A 295 0.86 -3.57 -37.73
N TYR A 296 1.91 -4.36 -37.49
CA TYR A 296 2.51 -5.23 -38.49
C TYR A 296 1.49 -6.23 -39.03
N ARG A 297 0.83 -6.98 -38.14
CA ARG A 297 -0.18 -7.99 -38.54
C ARG A 297 -1.31 -7.37 -39.35
N LYS A 298 -1.83 -6.22 -38.93
CA LYS A 298 -2.89 -5.50 -39.69
C LYS A 298 -2.40 -5.05 -41.06
N ALA A 299 -1.17 -4.55 -41.16
CA ALA A 299 -0.60 -4.10 -42.42
C ALA A 299 -0.35 -5.28 -43.37
N THR A 300 0.16 -6.41 -42.88
CA THR A 300 0.42 -7.59 -43.71
C THR A 300 -0.85 -8.30 -44.13
N THR A 301 -1.83 -8.49 -43.24
CA THR A 301 -3.14 -9.07 -43.62
C THR A 301 -3.88 -8.15 -44.58
N GLY A 302 -3.90 -6.83 -44.31
CA GLY A 302 -4.54 -5.85 -45.18
C GLY A 302 -3.89 -5.77 -46.57
N LEU A 303 -2.58 -5.96 -46.64
CA LEU A 303 -1.86 -6.04 -47.91
C LEU A 303 -2.18 -7.32 -48.67
N ALA A 304 -2.19 -8.47 -48.01
CA ALA A 304 -2.57 -9.74 -48.63
C ALA A 304 -4.02 -9.70 -49.17
N ASP A 305 -4.97 -9.19 -48.38
CA ASP A 305 -6.37 -9.04 -48.79
C ASP A 305 -6.50 -8.09 -49.98
N ALA A 306 -5.79 -6.95 -49.95
CA ALA A 306 -5.79 -6.00 -51.05
C ALA A 306 -5.18 -6.58 -52.33
N GLU A 307 -4.12 -7.40 -52.24
CA GLU A 307 -3.52 -8.10 -53.38
C GLU A 307 -4.46 -9.14 -53.98
N VAL A 308 -5.20 -9.88 -53.16
CA VAL A 308 -6.22 -10.84 -53.62
C VAL A 308 -7.37 -10.12 -54.34
N LEU A 309 -7.88 -9.04 -53.75
CA LEU A 309 -8.92 -8.21 -54.35
C LEU A 309 -8.45 -7.60 -55.67
N TYR A 310 -7.22 -7.10 -55.70
CA TYR A 310 -6.66 -6.53 -56.92
C TYR A 310 -6.48 -7.58 -58.01
N SER A 311 -5.97 -8.77 -57.68
CA SER A 311 -5.82 -9.88 -58.64
C SER A 311 -7.17 -10.29 -59.24
N ARG A 312 -8.23 -10.30 -58.42
CA ARG A 312 -9.60 -10.55 -58.90
C ARG A 312 -10.07 -9.44 -59.84
N LEU A 313 -9.89 -8.18 -59.46
CA LEU A 313 -10.27 -7.03 -60.29
C LEU A 313 -9.49 -7.01 -61.61
N GLN A 314 -8.21 -7.38 -61.61
CA GLN A 314 -7.40 -7.50 -62.83
C GLN A 314 -7.95 -8.57 -63.79
N ARG A 315 -8.36 -9.75 -63.27
CA ARG A 315 -9.04 -10.77 -64.09
C ARG A 315 -10.35 -10.27 -64.68
N GLU A 316 -11.02 -9.35 -63.99
CA GLU A 316 -12.24 -8.69 -64.47
C GLU A 316 -11.94 -7.50 -65.42
N GLY A 317 -10.68 -7.23 -65.78
CA GLY A 317 -10.31 -6.16 -66.73
C GLY A 317 -10.00 -4.79 -66.08
N PHE A 318 -9.79 -4.74 -64.76
CA PHE A 318 -9.35 -3.51 -64.08
C PHE A 318 -7.83 -3.36 -64.14
N GLN A 319 -7.37 -2.25 -64.72
CA GLN A 319 -5.97 -1.83 -64.69
C GLN A 319 -5.95 -0.37 -64.22
N SER A 320 -5.27 -0.09 -63.10
CA SER A 320 -5.16 1.26 -62.57
C SER A 320 -3.74 1.49 -62.08
N TYR A 321 -3.06 2.42 -62.75
CA TYR A 321 -1.71 2.84 -62.41
C TYR A 321 -1.63 3.34 -60.96
N ASP A 322 -2.62 4.12 -60.51
CA ASP A 322 -2.66 4.65 -59.14
C ASP A 322 -2.76 3.54 -58.09
N ALA A 323 -3.52 2.47 -58.38
CA ALA A 323 -3.63 1.33 -57.50
C ALA A 323 -2.34 0.49 -57.48
N ASP A 324 -1.68 0.32 -58.63
CA ASP A 324 -0.39 -0.38 -58.73
C ASP A 324 0.71 0.33 -57.93
N VAL A 325 0.80 1.66 -58.09
CA VAL A 325 1.76 2.50 -57.35
C VAL A 325 1.45 2.43 -55.85
N ALA A 326 0.18 2.59 -55.46
CA ALA A 326 -0.21 2.53 -54.05
C ALA A 326 0.11 1.17 -53.39
N LEU A 327 -0.15 0.04 -54.07
CA LEU A 327 0.21 -1.29 -53.56
C LEU A 327 1.72 -1.52 -53.51
N ARG A 328 2.48 -0.97 -54.47
CA ARG A 328 3.94 -1.03 -54.47
C ARG A 328 4.54 -0.23 -53.32
N ASP A 329 4.02 0.98 -53.09
CA ASP A 329 4.45 1.84 -51.99
C ASP A 329 4.03 1.27 -50.63
N ALA A 330 2.86 0.65 -50.52
CA ALA A 330 2.44 -0.10 -49.34
C ALA A 330 3.42 -1.24 -49.03
N ARG A 331 3.78 -2.06 -50.04
CA ARG A 331 4.78 -3.14 -49.88
C ARG A 331 6.13 -2.61 -49.42
N ARG A 332 6.58 -1.51 -50.01
CA ARG A 332 7.84 -0.86 -49.63
C ARG A 332 7.78 -0.37 -48.18
N ALA A 333 6.70 0.31 -47.79
CA ALA A 333 6.51 0.83 -46.44
C ALA A 333 6.44 -0.28 -45.38
N VAL A 334 5.85 -1.45 -45.69
CA VAL A 334 5.88 -2.62 -44.79
C VAL A 334 7.31 -3.14 -44.60
N ARG A 335 8.10 -3.25 -45.68
CA ARG A 335 9.51 -3.68 -45.59
C ARG A 335 10.40 -2.70 -44.83
N GLU A 336 10.13 -1.40 -44.97
CA GLU A 336 10.85 -0.34 -44.26
C GLU A 336 10.38 -0.18 -42.79
N GLY A 337 9.42 -0.99 -42.33
CA GLY A 337 8.90 -0.94 -40.96
C GLY A 337 7.98 0.25 -40.66
N ASN A 338 7.55 0.99 -41.69
CA ASN A 338 6.67 2.14 -41.54
C ASN A 338 5.20 1.76 -41.75
N TYR A 339 4.64 1.05 -40.77
CA TYR A 339 3.28 0.48 -40.86
C TYR A 339 2.18 1.54 -40.93
N ALA A 340 2.40 2.72 -40.36
CA ALA A 340 1.47 3.85 -40.47
C ALA A 340 1.34 4.31 -41.94
N ARG A 341 2.47 4.52 -42.62
CA ARG A 341 2.46 4.85 -44.05
C ARG A 341 1.93 3.71 -44.91
N ALA A 342 2.27 2.46 -44.57
CA ALA A 342 1.73 1.30 -45.28
C ALA A 342 0.19 1.28 -45.25
N LYS A 343 -0.42 1.58 -44.11
CA LYS A 343 -1.87 1.69 -43.96
C LYS A 343 -2.46 2.80 -44.84
N GLU A 344 -1.85 3.98 -44.87
CA GLU A 344 -2.30 5.09 -45.73
C GLU A 344 -2.26 4.71 -47.22
N HIS A 345 -1.19 4.05 -47.67
CA HIS A 345 -1.08 3.58 -49.04
C HIS A 345 -2.11 2.48 -49.36
N LEU A 346 -2.38 1.57 -48.42
CA LEU A 346 -3.45 0.58 -48.55
C LEU A 346 -4.83 1.24 -48.65
N GLU A 347 -5.12 2.24 -47.82
CA GLU A 347 -6.38 2.99 -47.88
C GLU A 347 -6.58 3.68 -49.23
N ARG A 348 -5.52 4.24 -49.82
CA ARG A 348 -5.56 4.81 -51.19
C ARG A 348 -5.86 3.74 -52.25
N ALA A 349 -5.23 2.57 -52.16
CA ALA A 349 -5.49 1.46 -53.07
C ALA A 349 -6.95 0.96 -52.95
N LEU A 350 -7.45 0.79 -51.72
CA LEU A 350 -8.83 0.37 -51.46
C LEU A 350 -9.84 1.41 -51.97
N GLN A 351 -9.55 2.71 -51.83
CA GLN A 351 -10.40 3.76 -52.40
C GLN A 351 -10.45 3.69 -53.93
N ALA A 352 -9.33 3.40 -54.59
CA ALA A 352 -9.31 3.19 -56.04
C ALA A 352 -10.16 1.97 -56.44
N PHE A 353 -10.09 0.88 -55.67
CA PHE A 353 -10.94 -0.31 -55.89
C PHE A 353 -12.42 0.04 -55.74
N LEU A 354 -12.81 0.75 -54.68
CA LEU A 354 -14.19 1.16 -54.41
C LEU A 354 -14.74 2.08 -55.52
N ARG A 355 -13.94 3.05 -55.98
CA ARG A 355 -14.33 3.92 -57.11
C ARG A 355 -14.62 3.09 -58.36
N ARG A 356 -13.81 2.07 -58.64
CA ARG A 356 -14.03 1.20 -59.81
C ARG A 356 -15.26 0.30 -59.64
N THR A 357 -15.44 -0.33 -58.48
CA THR A 357 -16.60 -1.19 -58.25
C THR A 357 -17.91 -0.39 -58.35
N ASN A 358 -17.92 0.84 -57.82
CA ASN A 358 -19.07 1.74 -57.92
C ASN A 358 -19.31 2.17 -59.38
N ALA A 359 -18.25 2.51 -60.13
CA ALA A 359 -18.37 2.83 -61.55
C ALA A 359 -18.91 1.64 -62.37
N LYS A 360 -18.48 0.41 -62.06
CA LYS A 360 -18.99 -0.83 -62.67
C LYS A 360 -20.47 -1.04 -62.36
N GLN A 361 -20.89 -0.89 -61.11
CA GLN A 361 -22.30 -1.00 -60.72
C GLN A 361 -23.16 0.08 -61.37
N ALA A 362 -22.66 1.31 -61.47
CA ALA A 362 -23.35 2.41 -62.16
C ALA A 362 -23.51 2.12 -63.66
N LEU A 363 -22.46 1.61 -64.33
CA LEU A 363 -22.53 1.15 -65.72
C LEU A 363 -23.56 0.03 -65.90
N ALA A 364 -23.55 -0.99 -65.04
CA ALA A 364 -24.53 -2.08 -65.09
C ALA A 364 -25.97 -1.55 -64.97
N LYS A 365 -26.20 -0.64 -64.02
CA LYS A 365 -27.51 -0.02 -63.81
C LYS A 365 -27.93 0.80 -65.04
N ALA A 366 -27.00 1.58 -65.61
CA ALA A 366 -27.27 2.39 -66.79
C ALA A 366 -27.61 1.54 -68.01
N ILE A 367 -26.92 0.41 -68.23
CA ILE A 367 -27.25 -0.57 -69.29
C ILE A 367 -28.70 -1.06 -69.12
N LEU A 368 -29.09 -1.49 -67.92
CA LEU A 368 -30.45 -1.95 -67.63
C LEU A 368 -31.50 -0.85 -67.83
N GLU A 369 -31.21 0.38 -67.40
CA GLU A 369 -32.09 1.54 -67.61
C GLU A 369 -32.26 1.85 -69.11
N THR A 370 -31.20 1.78 -69.92
CA THR A 370 -31.33 1.90 -71.38
C THR A 370 -32.10 0.75 -72.02
N GLN A 371 -31.88 -0.50 -71.58
CA GLN A 371 -32.63 -1.65 -72.07
C GLN A 371 -34.14 -1.48 -71.84
N THR A 372 -34.52 -1.04 -70.63
CA THR A 372 -35.93 -0.82 -70.27
C THR A 372 -36.55 0.31 -71.11
N ARG A 373 -35.82 1.41 -71.35
CA ARG A 373 -36.28 2.47 -72.27
C ARG A 373 -36.48 1.99 -73.69
N ILE A 374 -35.56 1.18 -74.23
CA ILE A 374 -35.71 0.60 -75.57
C ILE A 374 -36.93 -0.31 -75.62
N LYS A 375 -37.16 -1.17 -74.61
CA LYS A 375 -38.35 -2.03 -74.53
C LYS A 375 -39.66 -1.24 -74.48
N LEU A 376 -39.70 -0.09 -73.82
CA LEU A 376 -40.87 0.81 -73.83
C LEU A 376 -41.11 1.47 -75.18
N LEU A 377 -40.07 1.64 -76.00
CA LEU A 377 -40.14 2.23 -77.33
C LEU A 377 -40.37 1.18 -78.44
N GLN A 378 -40.28 -0.12 -78.14
CA GLN A 378 -40.62 -1.20 -79.07
C GLN A 378 -42.12 -1.16 -79.39
N GLY A 379 -42.44 -0.76 -80.63
CA GLY A 379 -43.81 -0.54 -81.10
C GLY A 379 -44.07 0.86 -81.67
N SER A 380 -43.15 1.81 -81.47
CA SER A 380 -43.29 3.21 -81.93
C SER A 380 -42.89 3.48 -83.40
N GLY A 381 -42.39 2.46 -84.13
CA GLY A 381 -42.08 2.56 -85.56
C GLY A 381 -40.83 3.39 -85.91
N LEU A 382 -39.93 3.66 -84.95
CA LEU A 382 -38.70 4.41 -85.19
C LEU A 382 -37.71 3.59 -86.04
N SER A 383 -37.25 4.15 -87.17
CA SER A 383 -36.35 3.48 -88.13
C SER A 383 -34.96 3.13 -87.59
N PHE A 384 -34.50 3.84 -86.54
CA PHE A 384 -33.16 3.69 -85.97
C PHE A 384 -33.12 2.78 -84.71
N LEU A 385 -34.25 2.19 -84.32
CA LEU A 385 -34.34 1.28 -83.17
C LEU A 385 -33.43 0.03 -83.27
N PRO A 386 -33.28 -0.62 -84.45
CA PRO A 386 -32.39 -1.78 -84.60
C PRO A 386 -30.91 -1.41 -84.37
N ASP A 387 -30.46 -0.28 -84.91
CA ASP A 387 -29.06 0.17 -84.75
C ASP A 387 -28.73 0.49 -83.29
N ILE A 388 -29.67 1.08 -82.55
CA ILE A 388 -29.52 1.35 -81.11
C ILE A 388 -29.47 0.04 -80.30
N GLN A 389 -30.27 -0.96 -80.67
CA GLN A 389 -30.24 -2.29 -80.05
C GLN A 389 -28.91 -3.02 -80.32
N ASP A 390 -28.34 -2.89 -81.51
CA ASP A 390 -27.06 -3.50 -81.85
C ASP A 390 -25.88 -2.84 -81.13
N VAL A 391 -25.90 -1.52 -80.94
CA VAL A 391 -24.89 -0.79 -80.14
C VAL A 391 -25.03 -1.15 -78.66
N LEU A 392 -26.25 -1.23 -78.11
CA LEU A 392 -26.46 -1.65 -76.72
C LEU A 392 -26.08 -3.12 -76.50
N GLY A 393 -26.40 -4.01 -77.44
CA GLY A 393 -26.00 -5.42 -77.41
C GLY A 393 -24.49 -5.63 -77.57
N ARG A 394 -23.77 -4.68 -78.17
CA ARG A 394 -22.30 -4.61 -78.11
C ARG A 394 -21.83 -4.16 -76.73
N ALA A 395 -22.39 -3.07 -76.20
CA ALA A 395 -22.08 -2.58 -74.85
C ALA A 395 -22.27 -3.67 -73.78
N GLU A 396 -23.30 -4.51 -73.89
CA GLU A 396 -23.58 -5.64 -72.99
C GLU A 396 -22.59 -6.79 -73.14
N ARG A 397 -22.23 -7.15 -74.36
CA ARG A 397 -21.21 -8.18 -74.62
C ARG A 397 -19.83 -7.74 -74.14
N GLU A 398 -19.51 -6.46 -74.32
CA GLU A 398 -18.28 -5.86 -73.80
C GLU A 398 -18.29 -5.75 -72.27
N PHE A 399 -19.44 -5.42 -71.67
CA PHE A 399 -19.63 -5.44 -70.22
C PHE A 399 -19.45 -6.86 -69.64
N ALA A 400 -20.03 -7.87 -70.28
CA ALA A 400 -19.90 -9.27 -69.90
C ALA A 400 -18.48 -9.82 -70.15
N GLY A 401 -17.79 -9.31 -71.18
CA GLY A 401 -16.41 -9.62 -71.51
C GLY A 401 -15.35 -8.85 -70.70
N GLY A 402 -15.75 -7.98 -69.77
CA GLY A 402 -14.85 -7.22 -68.90
C GLY A 402 -14.23 -5.95 -69.52
N ASN A 403 -14.58 -5.59 -70.75
CA ASN A 403 -14.16 -4.34 -71.37
C ASN A 403 -15.10 -3.19 -70.99
N TYR A 404 -14.96 -2.68 -69.76
CA TYR A 404 -15.82 -1.62 -69.23
C TYR A 404 -15.61 -0.25 -69.89
N ALA A 405 -14.45 -0.01 -70.50
CA ALA A 405 -14.17 1.25 -71.21
C ALA A 405 -14.95 1.30 -72.53
N GLY A 406 -14.84 0.25 -73.35
CA GLY A 406 -15.62 0.12 -74.58
C GLY A 406 -17.14 0.07 -74.30
N SER A 407 -17.55 -0.70 -73.29
CA SER A 407 -18.96 -0.75 -72.85
C SER A 407 -19.53 0.62 -72.46
N SER A 408 -18.73 1.48 -71.81
CA SER A 408 -19.10 2.85 -71.48
C SER A 408 -19.27 3.74 -72.72
N GLU A 409 -18.36 3.62 -73.70
CA GLU A 409 -18.41 4.38 -74.95
C GLU A 409 -19.60 3.95 -75.80
N ASP A 410 -19.83 2.65 -75.95
CA ASP A 410 -20.99 2.10 -76.66
C ASP A 410 -22.31 2.47 -75.97
N LEU A 411 -22.37 2.44 -74.64
CA LEU A 411 -23.55 2.91 -73.89
C LEU A 411 -23.80 4.40 -74.13
N ARG A 412 -22.76 5.24 -74.15
CA ARG A 412 -22.89 6.68 -74.45
C ARG A 412 -23.39 6.91 -75.87
N LEU A 413 -22.91 6.14 -76.84
CA LEU A 413 -23.41 6.19 -78.22
C LEU A 413 -24.88 5.75 -78.28
N ALA A 414 -25.25 4.65 -77.64
CA ALA A 414 -26.63 4.16 -77.58
C ALA A 414 -27.58 5.17 -76.90
N THR A 415 -27.15 5.79 -75.79
CA THR A 415 -27.95 6.82 -75.09
C THR A 415 -28.12 8.09 -75.93
N VAL A 416 -27.07 8.57 -76.59
CA VAL A 416 -27.15 9.75 -77.48
C VAL A 416 -28.07 9.47 -78.67
N LEU A 417 -27.98 8.29 -79.30
CA LEU A 417 -28.86 7.90 -80.40
C LEU A 417 -30.32 7.75 -79.93
N LEU A 418 -30.54 7.24 -78.72
CA LEU A 418 -31.87 7.12 -78.12
C LEU A 418 -32.48 8.50 -77.77
N ASP A 419 -31.67 9.44 -77.28
CA ASP A 419 -32.11 10.82 -77.02
C ASP A 419 -32.38 11.59 -78.32
N GLN A 420 -31.63 11.33 -79.39
CA GLN A 420 -31.89 11.89 -80.73
C GLN A 420 -33.16 11.31 -81.36
N ALA A 421 -33.39 10.00 -81.22
CA ALA A 421 -34.58 9.32 -81.74
C ALA A 421 -35.86 9.72 -80.99
N THR A 422 -35.77 10.06 -79.71
CA THR A 422 -36.90 10.54 -78.91
C THR A 422 -37.17 12.05 -79.02
N ARG A 423 -36.17 12.85 -79.46
CA ARG A 423 -36.32 14.29 -79.76
C ARG A 423 -36.69 14.60 -81.21
N ALA A 424 -36.65 13.63 -82.12
CA ALA A 424 -37.05 13.85 -83.51
C ALA A 424 -38.54 14.26 -83.59
N PRO A 425 -38.89 15.44 -84.13
CA PRO A 425 -40.28 15.80 -84.33
C PRO A 425 -40.88 14.85 -85.39
N GLY A 426 -42.01 14.22 -85.05
CA GLY A 426 -42.72 13.34 -85.97
C GLY A 426 -43.02 14.02 -87.32
N PRO A 427 -43.19 13.24 -88.40
CA PRO A 427 -43.42 13.80 -89.72
C PRO A 427 -44.66 14.71 -89.69
N LYS A 428 -44.49 15.97 -90.12
CA LYS A 428 -45.61 16.86 -90.44
C LYS A 428 -46.45 16.16 -91.52
N LYS A 429 -47.76 16.05 -91.26
CA LYS A 429 -48.75 15.72 -92.29
C LYS A 429 -48.70 16.74 -93.43
#